data_AF-A0A6C0L9E8-F1
#
_entry.id   AF-A0A6C0L9E8-F1
#
_cell.length_a   1.000
_cell.length_b   1.000
_cell.length_c   1.000
_cell.angle_alpha   90.00
_cell.angle_beta   90.00
_cell.angle_gamma   90.00
#
_symmetry.space_group_name_H-M   'P 1'
#
loop_
_entity.id
_entity.type
_entity.pdbx_description
1 polymer ?
#
loop_
_entity_poly.entity_id
_entity_poly.type
_entity_poly.pdbx_seq_one_letter_code
_entity_poly.pdbx_strand_id
1 'polypeptide(L)'
;MDIDKSLKIIQANIRRKMLRRKSSSSNKSVFVEDYIKSSLASSSANSSANINAIANANKISKFLKSKLIVDKYTLDNRVAYFNYIRKKLEKIKDDDCLDRKKYSQVEGYTVRDILNLEKKISSNNFGGEIYRTSVKNAVGVFPIASKIMNKSDDNLYEVKLMSDITHDIIRKKISKHFLIMYKSCLCKKKDYSNSRASLVSVNEIANGDINMLINNRDVIFNKELLYNILFQTFISIGTFHNLIAHIHSDCHGGNFLWHYNNESGYYHYIFNGKNLYLKACKYNIMIYDYGFSKKIKKNNVKKIMDDYLLIIPAFLNEDYENDKSLSPDSNVKSELNEIIGTLMKVYKTMGAEGSKSSPKKIQKDIFSTIINEVFKKYQLNNMFITDFDSGESLKSSKRPRNIINKKPYYINI
;
A
#
# COMPACT_ATOMS: atom_id res chain seq x y z
N MET A 1 -27.83 22.37 -15.63
CA MET A 1 -27.68 20.90 -15.76
C MET A 1 -27.30 20.37 -14.39
N ASP A 2 -28.20 19.60 -13.78
CA ASP A 2 -28.21 19.31 -12.35
C ASP A 2 -27.02 18.45 -11.91
N ILE A 3 -26.14 18.99 -11.06
CA ILE A 3 -24.89 18.34 -10.60
C ILE A 3 -25.19 17.01 -9.91
N ASP A 4 -26.35 16.92 -9.26
CA ASP A 4 -26.83 15.73 -8.56
C ASP A 4 -27.18 14.58 -9.51
N LYS A 5 -27.65 14.88 -10.72
CA LYS A 5 -28.02 13.87 -11.73
C LYS A 5 -26.79 13.24 -12.40
N SER A 6 -25.72 14.02 -12.59
CA SER A 6 -24.46 13.53 -13.16
C SER A 6 -23.68 12.64 -12.17
N LEU A 7 -23.68 12.99 -10.89
CA LEU A 7 -23.10 12.17 -9.81
C LEU A 7 -23.81 10.82 -9.67
N LYS A 8 -25.14 10.82 -9.71
CA LYS A 8 -25.97 9.59 -9.65
C LYS A 8 -25.67 8.62 -10.81
N ILE A 9 -25.43 9.14 -12.02
CA ILE A 9 -25.12 8.33 -13.21
C ILE A 9 -23.71 7.73 -13.13
N ILE A 10 -22.72 8.49 -12.62
CA ILE A 10 -21.35 8.00 -12.42
C ILE A 10 -21.31 6.93 -11.33
N GLN A 11 -22.01 7.15 -10.22
CA GLN A 11 -22.18 6.18 -9.14
C GLN A 11 -22.83 4.88 -9.63
N ALA A 12 -23.87 4.97 -10.47
CA ALA A 12 -24.56 3.80 -11.03
C ALA A 12 -23.71 2.97 -12.00
N ASN A 13 -22.76 3.58 -12.72
CA ASN A 13 -21.86 2.86 -13.63
C ASN A 13 -20.70 2.16 -12.90
N ILE A 14 -20.27 2.70 -11.75
CA ILE A 14 -19.26 2.09 -10.88
C ILE A 14 -19.87 0.88 -10.14
N ARG A 15 -21.13 0.99 -9.67
CA ARG A 15 -21.92 -0.09 -9.03
C ARG A 15 -21.94 -1.39 -9.85
N ARG A 16 -22.13 -1.31 -11.17
CA ARG A 16 -22.20 -2.49 -12.06
C ARG A 16 -20.88 -3.27 -12.18
N LYS A 17 -19.73 -2.68 -11.86
CA LYS A 17 -18.42 -3.34 -11.95
C LYS A 17 -18.02 -4.09 -10.66
N MET A 18 -18.52 -3.68 -9.50
CA MET A 18 -18.05 -4.19 -8.20
C MET A 18 -18.83 -5.42 -7.67
N LEU A 19 -20.03 -5.70 -8.19
CA LEU A 19 -20.97 -6.73 -7.70
C LEU A 19 -20.55 -8.21 -7.89
N ARG A 20 -19.34 -8.53 -8.37
CA ARG A 20 -19.03 -9.92 -8.77
C ARG A 20 -18.31 -10.81 -7.77
N ARG A 21 -17.73 -10.34 -6.65
CA ARG A 21 -16.85 -11.22 -5.83
C ARG A 21 -16.80 -10.89 -4.33
N LYS A 22 -17.34 -11.80 -3.49
CA LYS A 22 -17.01 -11.95 -2.07
C LYS A 22 -16.87 -13.44 -1.73
N SER A 23 -15.76 -13.86 -1.11
CA SER A 23 -15.70 -15.09 -0.32
C SER A 23 -14.67 -14.98 0.82
N SER A 24 -14.94 -15.73 1.89
CA SER A 24 -14.49 -15.55 3.26
C SER A 24 -13.11 -16.14 3.59
N SER A 25 -12.44 -15.57 4.59
CA SER A 25 -11.12 -16.00 5.09
C SER A 25 -11.19 -16.34 6.59
N SER A 26 -10.82 -17.58 6.93
CA SER A 26 -10.68 -18.09 8.30
C SER A 26 -9.24 -17.98 8.81
N ASN A 27 -9.11 -17.56 10.07
CA ASN A 27 -7.87 -17.44 10.83
C ASN A 27 -7.28 -18.80 11.23
N LYS A 28 -5.95 -18.93 11.21
CA LYS A 28 -5.14 -19.75 12.15
C LYS A 28 -3.65 -19.43 11.99
N SER A 29 -3.02 -18.97 13.08
CA SER A 29 -1.58 -18.67 13.18
C SER A 29 -0.95 -19.53 14.28
N VAL A 30 -0.20 -20.57 13.91
CA VAL A 30 0.63 -21.39 14.82
C VAL A 30 1.80 -21.90 13.97
N PHE A 31 3.07 -21.52 14.24
CA PHE A 31 4.23 -22.20 13.61
C PHE A 31 5.63 -21.81 14.16
N VAL A 32 5.79 -20.72 14.93
CA VAL A 32 7.15 -20.28 15.37
C VAL A 32 7.66 -21.05 16.60
N GLU A 33 6.77 -21.47 17.50
CA GLU A 33 7.17 -22.24 18.68
C GLU A 33 7.62 -23.68 18.35
N ASP A 34 7.00 -24.30 17.35
CA ASP A 34 7.28 -25.70 16.99
C ASP A 34 8.64 -25.85 16.30
N TYR A 35 9.08 -24.85 15.54
CA TYR A 35 10.40 -24.84 14.92
C TYR A 35 11.55 -24.67 15.93
N ILE A 36 11.29 -23.94 17.02
CA ILE A 36 12.28 -23.74 18.08
C ILE A 36 12.40 -25.02 18.93
N LYS A 37 11.27 -25.66 19.25
CA LYS A 37 11.25 -26.93 20.00
C LYS A 37 11.99 -28.05 19.27
N SER A 38 11.86 -28.15 17.94
CA SER A 38 12.57 -29.18 17.17
C SER A 38 14.09 -28.96 17.11
N SER A 39 14.55 -27.70 17.16
CA SER A 39 15.99 -27.37 17.18
C SER A 39 16.67 -27.60 18.54
N LEU A 40 15.90 -27.60 19.63
CA LEU A 40 16.39 -27.82 21.00
C LEU A 40 16.51 -29.31 21.36
N ALA A 41 15.76 -30.17 20.67
CA ALA A 41 15.74 -31.61 20.93
C ALA A 41 16.98 -32.36 20.39
N SER A 42 17.84 -31.72 19.59
CA SER A 42 18.96 -32.37 18.90
C SER A 42 20.35 -32.13 19.50
N SER A 43 20.47 -31.48 20.66
CA SER A 43 21.78 -31.19 21.28
C SER A 43 21.83 -31.46 22.77
N SER A 44 22.01 -32.72 23.14
CA SER A 44 22.35 -33.16 24.51
C SER A 44 23.83 -33.58 24.59
N ALA A 45 24.72 -32.70 25.07
CA ALA A 45 25.87 -33.00 25.93
C ALA A 45 26.74 -31.74 26.17
N ASN A 46 27.28 -31.60 27.38
CA ASN A 46 28.21 -30.60 27.92
C ASN A 46 27.63 -29.25 28.39
N SER A 47 27.79 -28.97 29.69
CA SER A 47 26.96 -28.06 30.50
C SER A 47 27.44 -26.61 30.64
N SER A 48 28.68 -26.26 30.26
CA SER A 48 29.15 -24.86 30.27
C SER A 48 29.10 -24.19 28.88
N ALA A 49 29.42 -24.93 27.81
CA ALA A 49 29.23 -24.50 26.42
C ALA A 49 27.74 -24.36 26.06
N ASN A 50 26.87 -25.19 26.67
CA ASN A 50 25.42 -25.15 26.45
C ASN A 50 24.76 -23.87 26.94
N ILE A 51 25.18 -23.29 28.08
CA ILE A 51 24.55 -22.07 28.60
C ILE A 51 24.78 -20.90 27.65
N ASN A 52 25.99 -20.78 27.09
CA ASN A 52 26.30 -19.77 26.09
C ASN A 52 25.60 -20.04 24.75
N ALA A 53 25.50 -21.31 24.32
CA ALA A 53 24.75 -21.69 23.12
C ALA A 53 23.24 -21.43 23.26
N ILE A 54 22.64 -21.72 24.41
CA ILE A 54 21.23 -21.46 24.75
C ILE A 54 20.98 -19.95 24.88
N ALA A 55 21.88 -19.20 25.53
CA ALA A 55 21.80 -17.74 25.61
C ALA A 55 21.89 -17.10 24.21
N ASN A 56 22.76 -17.61 23.34
CA ASN A 56 22.89 -17.17 21.95
C ASN A 56 21.67 -17.57 21.11
N ALA A 57 21.14 -18.78 21.27
CA ALA A 57 19.91 -19.24 20.61
C ALA A 57 18.70 -18.40 21.05
N ASN A 58 18.61 -18.03 22.33
CA ASN A 58 17.57 -17.14 22.85
C ASN A 58 17.72 -15.70 22.33
N LYS A 59 18.96 -15.18 22.21
CA LYS A 59 19.22 -13.88 21.57
C LYS A 59 18.84 -13.90 20.08
N ILE A 60 19.22 -14.95 19.36
CA ILE A 60 18.86 -15.16 17.94
C ILE A 60 17.34 -15.28 17.80
N SER A 61 16.68 -16.06 18.65
CA SER A 61 15.21 -16.21 18.66
C SER A 61 14.50 -14.89 18.94
N LYS A 62 14.95 -14.12 19.95
CA LYS A 62 14.41 -12.78 20.23
C LYS A 62 14.63 -11.82 19.06
N PHE A 63 15.80 -11.86 18.44
CA PHE A 63 16.11 -11.05 17.25
C PHE A 63 15.24 -11.43 16.04
N LEU A 64 15.05 -12.73 15.80
CA LEU A 64 14.18 -13.21 14.73
C LEU A 64 12.71 -12.86 15.02
N LYS A 65 12.24 -13.01 16.26
CA LYS A 65 10.89 -12.58 16.66
C LYS A 65 10.71 -11.08 16.47
N SER A 66 11.67 -10.24 16.88
CA SER A 66 11.55 -8.80 16.71
C SER A 66 11.51 -8.42 15.23
N LYS A 67 12.40 -8.98 14.39
CA LYS A 67 12.45 -8.64 12.97
C LYS A 67 11.36 -9.27 12.11
N LEU A 68 10.94 -10.49 12.43
CA LEU A 68 10.00 -11.23 11.61
C LEU A 68 8.53 -11.09 12.05
N ILE A 69 8.29 -10.59 13.26
CA ILE A 69 6.95 -10.46 13.83
C ILE A 69 6.66 -9.02 14.21
N VAL A 70 7.48 -8.40 15.07
CA VAL A 70 7.19 -7.07 15.65
C VAL A 70 7.45 -5.94 14.66
N ASP A 71 8.67 -5.86 14.12
CA ASP A 71 9.12 -4.78 13.24
C ASP A 71 8.95 -5.14 11.76
N LYS A 72 8.23 -6.22 11.47
CA LYS A 72 8.13 -6.83 10.15
C LYS A 72 7.88 -5.83 9.02
N TYR A 73 7.00 -4.85 9.26
CA TYR A 73 6.51 -3.91 8.26
C TYR A 73 7.20 -2.54 8.29
N THR A 74 8.25 -2.38 9.07
CA THR A 74 9.14 -1.21 8.96
C THR A 74 9.79 -1.20 7.57
N LEU A 75 10.02 -0.01 6.99
CA LEU A 75 10.59 0.08 5.63
C LEU A 75 11.96 -0.62 5.53
N ASP A 76 12.78 -0.51 6.58
CA ASP A 76 14.08 -1.17 6.66
C ASP A 76 13.96 -2.70 6.54
N ASN A 77 13.03 -3.31 7.27
CA ASN A 77 12.82 -4.75 7.23
C ASN A 77 12.15 -5.18 5.92
N ARG A 78 11.23 -4.38 5.36
CA ARG A 78 10.63 -4.62 4.04
C ARG A 78 11.70 -4.66 2.94
N VAL A 79 12.65 -3.73 2.94
CA VAL A 79 13.78 -3.72 1.99
C VAL A 79 14.75 -4.90 2.23
N ALA A 80 15.02 -5.25 3.49
CA ALA A 80 15.84 -6.43 3.80
C ALA A 80 15.17 -7.73 3.29
N TYR A 81 13.86 -7.86 3.50
CA TYR A 81 13.07 -9.00 3.04
C TYR A 81 13.00 -9.06 1.50
N PHE A 82 12.92 -7.92 0.82
CA PHE A 82 13.06 -7.86 -0.64
C PHE A 82 14.37 -8.48 -1.13
N ASN A 83 15.51 -8.09 -0.56
CA ASN A 83 16.80 -8.64 -0.97
C ASN A 83 16.87 -10.16 -0.73
N TYR A 84 16.33 -10.62 0.40
CA TYR A 84 16.24 -12.03 0.74
C TYR A 84 15.39 -12.82 -0.27
N ILE A 85 14.19 -12.36 -0.59
CA ILE A 85 13.30 -13.03 -1.55
C ILE A 85 13.86 -12.99 -2.97
N ARG A 86 14.45 -11.87 -3.40
CA ARG A 86 15.14 -11.78 -4.71
C ARG A 86 16.18 -12.88 -4.88
N LYS A 87 17.01 -13.12 -3.86
CA LYS A 87 18.02 -14.19 -3.87
C LYS A 87 17.38 -15.57 -4.01
N LYS A 88 16.26 -15.82 -3.32
CA LYS A 88 15.53 -17.10 -3.43
C LYS A 88 14.89 -17.31 -4.80
N LEU A 89 14.55 -16.23 -5.51
CA LEU A 89 13.95 -16.25 -6.84
C LEU A 89 14.99 -16.13 -7.98
N GLU A 90 16.29 -16.15 -7.69
CA GLU A 90 17.37 -15.92 -8.68
C GLU A 90 17.36 -16.95 -9.82
N LYS A 91 16.95 -18.18 -9.51
CA LYS A 91 16.89 -19.27 -10.49
C LYS A 91 15.66 -19.16 -11.40
N ILE A 92 14.67 -18.35 -11.05
CA ILE A 92 13.54 -18.10 -11.95
C ILE A 92 13.99 -17.10 -13.01
N LYS A 93 13.89 -17.47 -14.29
CA LYS A 93 14.17 -16.62 -15.44
C LYS A 93 12.97 -15.73 -15.74
N ASP A 94 13.22 -14.62 -16.42
CA ASP A 94 12.16 -13.66 -16.74
C ASP A 94 11.18 -14.18 -17.79
N ASP A 95 11.51 -15.27 -18.49
CA ASP A 95 10.67 -15.95 -19.48
C ASP A 95 10.11 -17.31 -19.00
N ASP A 96 10.34 -17.67 -17.73
CA ASP A 96 9.74 -18.87 -17.15
C ASP A 96 8.21 -18.75 -17.12
N CYS A 97 7.55 -19.88 -17.37
CA CYS A 97 6.09 -19.98 -17.44
C CYS A 97 5.50 -20.57 -16.16
N LEU A 98 4.20 -20.36 -15.97
CA LEU A 98 3.45 -21.07 -14.93
C LEU A 98 3.24 -22.53 -15.34
N ASP A 99 3.31 -23.44 -14.38
CA ASP A 99 2.89 -24.82 -14.53
C ASP A 99 1.72 -25.08 -13.57
N ARG A 100 0.71 -25.85 -13.99
CA ARG A 100 -0.39 -26.23 -13.10
C ARG A 100 0.14 -27.15 -12.02
N LYS A 101 -0.30 -26.94 -10.77
CA LYS A 101 0.05 -27.78 -9.64
C LYS A 101 -1.11 -27.89 -8.67
N LYS A 102 -1.39 -29.10 -8.22
CA LYS A 102 -2.44 -29.36 -7.22
C LYS A 102 -1.83 -29.22 -5.82
N TYR A 103 -2.44 -28.39 -4.98
CA TYR A 103 -2.09 -28.22 -3.59
C TYR A 103 -3.23 -28.77 -2.73
N SER A 104 -3.02 -29.98 -2.18
CA SER A 104 -4.06 -30.75 -1.51
C SER A 104 -5.29 -30.95 -2.41
N GLN A 105 -6.40 -30.24 -2.17
CA GLN A 105 -7.62 -30.31 -2.98
C GLN A 105 -7.86 -29.06 -3.86
N VAL A 106 -6.95 -28.09 -3.87
CA VAL A 106 -7.11 -26.83 -4.61
C VAL A 106 -6.15 -26.80 -5.79
N GLU A 107 -6.65 -26.42 -6.97
CA GLU A 107 -5.79 -26.13 -8.11
C GLU A 107 -5.04 -24.81 -7.91
N GLY A 108 -3.74 -24.85 -8.16
CA GLY A 108 -2.88 -23.69 -8.17
C GLY A 108 -1.85 -23.78 -9.28
N TYR A 109 -0.82 -22.96 -9.15
CA TYR A 109 0.28 -22.90 -10.12
C TYR A 109 1.64 -22.96 -9.43
N THR A 110 2.68 -23.21 -10.20
CA THR A 110 4.05 -23.05 -9.77
C THR A 110 4.92 -22.44 -10.87
N VAL A 111 6.06 -21.88 -10.49
CA VAL A 111 7.15 -21.54 -11.42
C VAL A 111 8.39 -22.28 -10.94
N ARG A 112 8.84 -23.27 -11.74
CA ARG A 112 10.01 -24.12 -11.48
C ARG A 112 10.02 -24.84 -10.12
N ASP A 113 8.86 -25.08 -9.52
CA ASP A 113 8.73 -25.58 -8.13
C ASP A 113 9.42 -24.70 -7.07
N ILE A 114 9.78 -23.47 -7.43
CA ILE A 114 10.39 -22.49 -6.52
C ILE A 114 9.32 -21.54 -5.99
N LEU A 115 8.43 -21.05 -6.87
CA LEU A 115 7.36 -20.13 -6.53
C LEU A 115 6.02 -20.86 -6.63
N ASN A 116 5.35 -21.10 -5.51
CA ASN A 116 4.14 -21.91 -5.45
C ASN A 116 2.91 -21.03 -5.17
N LEU A 117 2.01 -20.90 -6.15
CA LEU A 117 0.79 -20.11 -6.09
C LEU A 117 -0.35 -21.01 -5.61
N GLU A 118 -0.54 -21.09 -4.30
CA GLU A 118 -1.28 -22.15 -3.63
C GLU A 118 -2.78 -21.88 -3.50
N LYS A 119 -3.17 -20.64 -3.22
CA LYS A 119 -4.57 -20.28 -2.94
C LYS A 119 -4.93 -18.96 -3.60
N LYS A 120 -5.95 -18.97 -4.44
CA LYS A 120 -6.57 -17.74 -4.98
C LYS A 120 -7.19 -16.94 -3.83
N ILE A 121 -6.77 -15.69 -3.66
CA ILE A 121 -7.25 -14.78 -2.60
C ILE A 121 -8.05 -13.60 -3.16
N SER A 122 -7.87 -13.30 -4.45
CA SER A 122 -8.72 -12.36 -5.17
C SER A 122 -8.74 -12.77 -6.63
N SER A 123 -9.80 -12.40 -7.31
CA SER A 123 -9.83 -12.50 -8.76
C SER A 123 -10.50 -11.26 -9.32
N ASN A 124 -9.99 -10.70 -10.41
CA ASN A 124 -10.62 -9.61 -11.12
C ASN A 124 -10.81 -10.02 -12.59
N ASN A 125 -11.99 -9.77 -13.15
CA ASN A 125 -12.30 -10.20 -14.53
C ASN A 125 -11.47 -9.43 -15.57
N PHE A 126 -10.89 -8.29 -15.19
CA PHE A 126 -10.13 -7.42 -16.08
C PHE A 126 -8.66 -7.25 -15.67
N GLY A 127 -8.35 -7.32 -14.36
CA GLY A 127 -6.99 -7.09 -13.82
C GLY A 127 -6.19 -8.34 -13.47
N GLY A 128 -6.74 -9.55 -13.66
CA GLY A 128 -6.04 -10.79 -13.34
C GLY A 128 -6.38 -11.37 -11.96
N GLU A 129 -5.68 -12.46 -11.60
CA GLU A 129 -5.98 -13.27 -10.42
C GLU A 129 -4.84 -13.20 -9.40
N ILE A 130 -5.18 -12.99 -8.13
CA ILE A 130 -4.19 -12.87 -7.06
C ILE A 130 -4.16 -14.16 -6.25
N TYR A 131 -2.96 -14.70 -6.08
CA TYR A 131 -2.68 -15.91 -5.34
C TYR A 131 -1.81 -15.64 -4.12
N ARG A 132 -2.20 -16.18 -2.98
CA ARG A 132 -1.29 -16.39 -1.85
C ARG A 132 -0.21 -17.37 -2.32
N THR A 133 1.03 -16.95 -2.19
CA THR A 133 2.18 -17.60 -2.80
C THR A 133 3.25 -17.89 -1.76
N SER A 134 3.86 -19.07 -1.84
CA SER A 134 5.02 -19.46 -1.04
C SER A 134 6.28 -19.55 -1.91
N VAL A 135 7.44 -19.37 -1.28
CA VAL A 135 8.74 -19.53 -1.93
C VAL A 135 9.44 -20.72 -1.28
N LYS A 136 9.84 -21.70 -2.10
CA LYS A 136 10.53 -22.91 -1.63
C LYS A 136 11.77 -22.55 -0.82
N ASN A 137 11.92 -23.21 0.33
CA ASN A 137 13.04 -23.01 1.26
C ASN A 137 13.19 -21.56 1.75
N ALA A 138 12.11 -20.78 1.74
CA ALA A 138 12.07 -19.49 2.41
C ALA A 138 11.69 -19.67 3.90
N VAL A 139 12.55 -19.19 4.79
CA VAL A 139 12.30 -19.08 6.23
C VAL A 139 11.20 -18.06 6.51
N GLY A 140 10.27 -18.43 7.39
CA GLY A 140 9.20 -17.58 7.90
C GLY A 140 7.89 -17.70 7.11
N VAL A 141 6.77 -17.48 7.80
CA VAL A 141 5.41 -17.54 7.23
C VAL A 141 5.06 -16.21 6.56
N PHE A 142 5.91 -15.73 5.67
CA PHE A 142 5.66 -14.52 4.91
C PHE A 142 5.07 -14.92 3.56
N PRO A 143 3.75 -15.16 3.46
CA PRO A 143 3.18 -15.29 2.15
C PRO A 143 3.51 -14.03 1.37
N ILE A 144 3.90 -14.22 0.13
CA ILE A 144 3.93 -13.17 -0.87
C ILE A 144 2.65 -13.33 -1.71
N ALA A 145 2.30 -12.34 -2.50
CA ALA A 145 1.16 -12.40 -3.40
C ALA A 145 1.66 -12.45 -4.84
N SER A 146 1.10 -13.32 -5.67
CA SER A 146 1.36 -13.31 -7.10
C SER A 146 0.10 -12.91 -7.85
N LYS A 147 0.18 -11.89 -8.71
CA LYS A 147 -0.88 -11.48 -9.63
C LYS A 147 -0.59 -12.14 -10.99
N ILE A 148 -1.51 -12.98 -11.45
CA ILE A 148 -1.47 -13.66 -12.75
C ILE A 148 -2.33 -12.87 -13.73
N MET A 149 -1.77 -12.52 -14.88
CA MET A 149 -2.41 -11.64 -15.86
C MET A 149 -2.15 -12.14 -17.29
N ASN A 150 -2.95 -11.64 -18.23
CA ASN A 150 -2.61 -11.73 -19.64
C ASN A 150 -1.51 -10.74 -20.01
N LYS A 151 -0.75 -11.06 -21.04
CA LYS A 151 0.10 -10.11 -21.74
C LYS A 151 -0.79 -9.10 -22.47
N SER A 152 -0.78 -7.87 -21.98
CA SER A 152 -1.29 -6.67 -22.66
C SER A 152 -0.33 -5.51 -22.37
N ASP A 153 -0.38 -4.45 -23.18
CA ASP A 153 0.46 -3.28 -22.97
C ASP A 153 0.19 -2.62 -21.61
N ASP A 154 -1.08 -2.58 -21.19
CA ASP A 154 -1.48 -2.04 -19.88
C ASP A 154 -0.88 -2.86 -18.73
N ASN A 155 -0.96 -4.20 -18.78
CA ASN A 155 -0.43 -5.04 -17.71
C ASN A 155 1.11 -5.03 -17.68
N LEU A 156 1.76 -4.96 -18.86
CA LEU A 156 3.21 -4.79 -18.95
C LEU A 156 3.66 -3.43 -18.40
N TYR A 157 2.87 -2.38 -18.67
CA TYR A 157 3.09 -1.04 -18.13
C TYR A 157 2.95 -1.02 -16.61
N GLU A 158 1.90 -1.62 -16.06
CA GLU A 158 1.68 -1.77 -14.61
C GLU A 158 2.91 -2.43 -13.95
N VAL A 159 3.33 -3.60 -14.47
CA VAL A 159 4.50 -4.33 -13.95
C VAL A 159 5.77 -3.49 -14.03
N LYS A 160 6.00 -2.81 -15.16
CA LYS A 160 7.15 -1.93 -15.30
C LYS A 160 7.13 -0.79 -14.28
N LEU A 161 5.99 -0.12 -14.12
CA LEU A 161 5.83 0.98 -13.16
C LEU A 161 6.06 0.50 -11.72
N MET A 162 5.55 -0.67 -11.35
CA MET A 162 5.81 -1.29 -10.04
C MET A 162 7.29 -1.63 -9.83
N SER A 163 7.97 -2.10 -10.87
CA SER A 163 9.42 -2.35 -10.86
C SER A 163 10.20 -1.07 -10.57
N ASP A 164 9.90 -0.02 -11.35
CA ASP A 164 10.55 1.28 -11.28
C ASP A 164 10.33 1.89 -9.86
N ILE A 165 9.09 1.86 -9.35
CA ILE A 165 8.78 2.31 -7.98
C ILE A 165 9.57 1.51 -6.94
N THR A 166 9.61 0.18 -7.06
CA THR A 166 10.35 -0.65 -6.09
C THR A 166 11.83 -0.29 -6.08
N HIS A 167 12.45 -0.16 -7.26
CA HIS A 167 13.89 0.05 -7.38
C HIS A 167 14.33 1.49 -7.10
N ASP A 168 13.58 2.46 -7.60
CA ASP A 168 13.97 3.85 -7.50
C ASP A 168 13.46 4.54 -6.25
N ILE A 169 12.40 4.03 -5.62
CA ILE A 169 11.74 4.71 -4.49
C ILE A 169 11.87 3.89 -3.22
N ILE A 170 11.31 2.68 -3.19
CA ILE A 170 11.20 1.89 -1.95
C ILE A 170 12.58 1.43 -1.49
N ARG A 171 13.39 0.81 -2.37
CA ARG A 171 14.74 0.32 -2.02
C ARG A 171 15.70 1.43 -1.61
N LYS A 172 15.55 2.62 -2.22
CA LYS A 172 16.32 3.82 -1.85
C LYS A 172 15.77 4.53 -0.62
N LYS A 173 14.69 3.99 -0.01
CA LYS A 173 13.99 4.51 1.17
C LYS A 173 13.48 5.94 1.00
N ILE A 174 13.10 6.30 -0.23
CA ILE A 174 12.58 7.64 -0.57
C ILE A 174 11.13 7.77 -0.10
N SER A 175 10.33 6.71 -0.19
CA SER A 175 8.98 6.66 0.36
C SER A 175 8.61 5.25 0.79
N LYS A 176 7.74 5.16 1.80
CA LYS A 176 7.20 3.91 2.35
C LYS A 176 5.82 3.53 1.82
N HIS A 177 5.17 4.42 1.07
CA HIS A 177 3.74 4.36 0.72
C HIS A 177 3.43 3.55 -0.54
N PHE A 178 4.29 2.63 -0.92
CA PHE A 178 4.13 1.78 -2.10
C PHE A 178 4.37 0.32 -1.72
N LEU A 179 3.71 -0.60 -2.43
CA LEU A 179 3.89 -2.04 -2.26
C LEU A 179 5.12 -2.53 -3.03
N ILE A 180 5.89 -3.46 -2.46
CA ILE A 180 7.10 -3.99 -3.11
C ILE A 180 6.75 -5.04 -4.17
N MET A 181 7.37 -4.94 -5.35
CA MET A 181 7.43 -6.02 -6.34
C MET A 181 8.78 -6.74 -6.27
N TYR A 182 8.75 -8.05 -6.03
CA TYR A 182 9.96 -8.88 -5.96
C TYR A 182 10.43 -9.34 -7.34
N LYS A 183 9.53 -9.74 -8.24
CA LYS A 183 9.91 -10.25 -9.57
C LYS A 183 8.71 -10.24 -10.51
N SER A 184 8.96 -10.27 -11.81
CA SER A 184 7.97 -10.59 -12.82
C SER A 184 8.48 -11.66 -13.77
N CYS A 185 7.59 -12.47 -14.34
CA CYS A 185 7.90 -13.45 -15.38
C CYS A 185 6.89 -13.30 -16.53
N LEU A 186 7.35 -13.28 -17.77
CA LEU A 186 6.54 -13.21 -18.98
C LEU A 186 6.79 -14.46 -19.82
N CYS A 187 5.83 -15.39 -19.80
CA CYS A 187 5.90 -16.61 -20.59
C CYS A 187 5.88 -16.28 -22.09
N LYS A 188 6.89 -16.78 -22.83
CA LYS A 188 7.03 -16.57 -24.29
C LYS A 188 6.64 -17.80 -25.13
N LYS A 189 6.24 -18.91 -24.51
CA LYS A 189 5.87 -20.15 -25.24
C LYS A 189 4.62 -19.92 -26.10
N LYS A 190 4.70 -20.23 -27.39
CA LYS A 190 3.62 -20.02 -28.39
C LYS A 190 2.35 -20.80 -28.05
N ASP A 191 2.49 -22.01 -27.51
CA ASP A 191 1.36 -22.90 -27.16
C ASP A 191 0.73 -22.60 -25.80
N TYR A 192 1.23 -21.57 -25.09
CA TYR A 192 0.61 -21.08 -23.85
C TYR A 192 -0.61 -20.20 -24.19
N SER A 193 -1.55 -20.79 -24.95
CA SER A 193 -2.75 -20.18 -25.52
C SER A 193 -3.85 -19.89 -24.50
N ASN A 194 -3.66 -20.27 -23.23
CA ASN A 194 -4.38 -19.64 -22.12
C ASN A 194 -3.82 -18.22 -21.89
N SER A 195 -4.20 -17.32 -22.78
CA SER A 195 -3.73 -15.93 -22.86
C SER A 195 -3.77 -15.19 -21.51
N ARG A 196 -4.69 -15.59 -20.61
CA ARG A 196 -4.95 -15.02 -19.27
C ARG A 196 -3.85 -15.22 -18.22
N ALA A 197 -2.85 -16.10 -18.45
CA ALA A 197 -1.83 -16.44 -17.45
C ALA A 197 -0.39 -16.35 -17.98
N SER A 198 -0.16 -15.46 -18.95
CA SER A 198 1.14 -15.29 -19.59
C SER A 198 2.10 -14.37 -18.82
N LEU A 199 1.59 -13.56 -17.88
CA LEU A 199 2.37 -12.62 -17.08
C LEU A 199 2.14 -12.89 -15.58
N VAL A 200 3.23 -13.02 -14.83
CA VAL A 200 3.22 -13.19 -13.38
C VAL A 200 3.94 -11.99 -12.76
N SER A 201 3.28 -11.31 -11.83
CA SER A 201 3.87 -10.28 -10.97
C SER A 201 3.89 -10.77 -9.54
N VAL A 202 5.09 -10.82 -8.94
CA VAL A 202 5.35 -11.36 -7.61
C VAL A 202 5.56 -10.19 -6.65
N ASN A 203 4.66 -10.04 -5.68
CA ASN A 203 4.50 -8.85 -4.85
C ASN A 203 4.48 -9.15 -3.36
N GLU A 204 4.72 -8.13 -2.56
CA GLU A 204 4.47 -8.13 -1.13
C GLU A 204 2.99 -8.35 -0.84
N ILE A 205 2.67 -9.13 0.20
CA ILE A 205 1.28 -9.29 0.64
C ILE A 205 0.95 -8.22 1.68
N ALA A 206 -0.24 -7.63 1.57
CA ALA A 206 -0.79 -6.74 2.58
C ALA A 206 -1.63 -7.49 3.61
N ASN A 207 -1.92 -6.86 4.74
CA ASN A 207 -2.84 -7.39 5.74
C ASN A 207 -4.31 -7.23 5.33
N GLY A 208 -4.61 -6.21 4.51
CA GLY A 208 -5.92 -5.94 3.94
C GLY A 208 -5.91 -4.63 3.15
N ASP A 209 -7.11 -4.16 2.80
CA ASP A 209 -7.35 -2.87 2.14
C ASP A 209 -8.12 -1.90 3.05
N ILE A 210 -8.29 -0.64 2.63
CA ILE A 210 -9.01 0.39 3.40
C ILE A 210 -10.48 0.00 3.61
N ASN A 211 -11.15 -0.63 2.64
CA ASN A 211 -12.55 -1.04 2.84
C ASN A 211 -12.68 -2.02 4.01
N MET A 212 -11.77 -2.99 4.10
CA MET A 212 -11.70 -3.90 5.25
C MET A 212 -11.36 -3.16 6.55
N LEU A 213 -10.46 -2.17 6.49
CA LEU A 213 -9.96 -1.45 7.65
C LEU A 213 -11.02 -0.51 8.27
N ILE A 214 -11.76 0.22 7.44
CA ILE A 214 -12.80 1.16 7.88
C ILE A 214 -14.03 0.40 8.38
N ASN A 215 -14.27 -0.83 7.92
CA ASN A 215 -15.31 -1.69 8.49
C ASN A 215 -14.96 -2.27 9.89
N ASN A 216 -13.98 -1.70 10.60
CA ASN A 216 -13.64 -2.00 11.98
C ASN A 216 -14.10 -0.85 12.92
N ARG A 217 -14.86 -1.19 13.97
CA ARG A 217 -15.37 -0.23 14.97
C ARG A 217 -14.26 0.58 15.65
N ASP A 218 -13.14 -0.06 15.97
CA ASP A 218 -12.00 0.59 16.64
C ASP A 218 -11.31 1.62 15.74
N VAL A 219 -11.53 1.53 14.43
CA VAL A 219 -10.99 2.46 13.44
C VAL A 219 -12.00 3.56 13.14
N ILE A 220 -13.22 3.20 12.73
CA ILE A 220 -14.19 4.16 12.21
C ILE A 220 -14.74 5.13 13.26
N PHE A 221 -14.82 4.70 14.52
CA PHE A 221 -15.24 5.56 15.64
C PHE A 221 -14.07 6.24 16.34
N ASN A 222 -12.83 5.96 15.93
CA ASN A 222 -11.65 6.65 16.44
C ASN A 222 -11.23 7.75 15.47
N LYS A 223 -11.73 8.96 15.72
CA LYS A 223 -11.50 10.13 14.87
C LYS A 223 -10.01 10.40 14.61
N GLU A 224 -9.14 10.39 15.62
CA GLU A 224 -7.69 10.63 15.44
C GLU A 224 -7.07 9.56 14.52
N LEU A 225 -7.40 8.29 14.74
CA LEU A 225 -6.89 7.19 13.93
C LEU A 225 -7.41 7.24 12.48
N LEU A 226 -8.69 7.55 12.30
CA LEU A 226 -9.34 7.68 11.00
C LEU A 226 -8.68 8.78 10.16
N TYR A 227 -8.50 9.98 10.72
CA TYR A 227 -7.83 11.07 10.02
C TYR A 227 -6.34 10.79 9.79
N ASN A 228 -5.66 10.06 10.68
CA ASN A 228 -4.29 9.63 10.44
C ASN A 228 -4.20 8.74 9.19
N ILE A 229 -5.10 7.77 9.06
CA ILE A 229 -5.19 6.88 7.89
C ILE A 229 -5.51 7.68 6.63
N LEU A 230 -6.43 8.65 6.70
CA LEU A 230 -6.75 9.55 5.59
C LEU A 230 -5.53 10.38 5.16
N PHE A 231 -4.77 10.93 6.11
CA PHE A 231 -3.59 11.74 5.81
C PHE A 231 -2.49 10.89 5.18
N GLN A 232 -2.25 9.67 5.68
CA GLN A 232 -1.33 8.73 5.03
C GLN A 232 -1.77 8.38 3.60
N THR A 233 -3.09 8.22 3.39
CA THR A 233 -3.68 7.95 2.09
C THR A 233 -3.42 9.12 1.13
N PHE A 234 -3.69 10.36 1.56
CA PHE A 234 -3.41 11.55 0.76
C PHE A 234 -1.91 11.76 0.51
N ILE A 235 -1.04 11.47 1.47
CA ILE A 235 0.42 11.49 1.27
C ILE A 235 0.85 10.44 0.23
N SER A 236 0.25 9.25 0.24
CA SER A 236 0.56 8.21 -0.77
C SER A 236 0.19 8.66 -2.19
N ILE A 237 -0.99 9.27 -2.35
CA ILE A 237 -1.45 9.87 -3.61
C ILE A 237 -0.53 11.03 -4.01
N GLY A 238 -0.25 11.95 -3.08
CA GLY A 238 0.62 13.10 -3.29
C GLY A 238 2.03 12.71 -3.72
N THR A 239 2.57 11.64 -3.12
CA THR A 239 3.87 11.08 -3.52
C THR A 239 3.80 10.52 -4.94
N PHE A 240 2.75 9.75 -5.28
CA PHE A 240 2.58 9.22 -6.64
C PHE A 240 2.49 10.33 -7.70
N HIS A 241 1.75 11.39 -7.39
CA HIS A 241 1.58 12.55 -8.26
C HIS A 241 2.86 13.37 -8.43
N ASN A 242 3.56 13.67 -7.35
CA ASN A 242 4.66 14.64 -7.36
C ASN A 242 6.05 14.02 -7.55
N LEU A 243 6.26 12.78 -7.07
CA LEU A 243 7.53 12.07 -7.20
C LEU A 243 7.57 11.21 -8.46
N ILE A 244 6.49 10.49 -8.75
CA ILE A 244 6.41 9.57 -9.89
C ILE A 244 5.86 10.28 -11.13
N ALA A 245 5.17 11.42 -10.97
CA ALA A 245 4.53 12.18 -12.05
C ALA A 245 3.40 11.42 -12.78
N HIS A 246 2.58 10.67 -12.02
CA HIS A 246 1.46 9.87 -12.54
C HIS A 246 0.15 10.18 -11.82
N ILE A 247 -0.98 10.02 -12.50
CA ILE A 247 -2.33 9.94 -11.92
C ILE A 247 -2.67 8.45 -11.80
N HIS A 248 -3.34 8.06 -10.71
CA HIS A 248 -3.78 6.69 -10.47
C HIS A 248 -5.02 6.33 -11.30
N SER A 249 -6.01 7.24 -11.33
CA SER A 249 -7.29 7.13 -12.03
C SER A 249 -8.25 6.06 -11.50
N ASP A 250 -7.96 5.46 -10.35
CA ASP A 250 -8.79 4.41 -9.72
C ASP A 250 -8.61 4.35 -8.20
N CYS A 251 -8.59 5.52 -7.56
CA CYS A 251 -8.36 5.64 -6.11
C CYS A 251 -9.61 5.29 -5.29
N HIS A 252 -9.97 4.01 -5.20
CA HIS A 252 -10.99 3.52 -4.27
C HIS A 252 -10.36 2.73 -3.12
N GLY A 253 -11.09 2.49 -2.03
CA GLY A 253 -10.54 1.88 -0.80
C GLY A 253 -9.94 0.47 -0.97
N GLY A 254 -10.24 -0.24 -2.07
CA GLY A 254 -9.64 -1.54 -2.40
C GLY A 254 -8.22 -1.45 -2.95
N ASN A 255 -7.83 -0.28 -3.47
CA ASN A 255 -6.51 -0.03 -4.06
C ASN A 255 -5.53 0.64 -3.08
N PHE A 256 -5.95 0.83 -1.83
CA PHE A 256 -5.09 1.28 -0.74
C PHE A 256 -4.96 0.15 0.27
N LEU A 257 -3.76 -0.42 0.31
CA LEU A 257 -3.43 -1.57 1.13
C LEU A 257 -2.79 -1.13 2.43
N TRP A 258 -2.88 -1.97 3.46
CA TRP A 258 -2.27 -1.67 4.76
C TRP A 258 -1.47 -2.82 5.36
N HIS A 259 -0.51 -2.44 6.19
CA HIS A 259 0.18 -3.30 7.14
C HIS A 259 -0.01 -2.80 8.56
N TYR A 260 0.07 -3.70 9.54
CA TYR A 260 0.23 -3.30 10.93
C TYR A 260 1.54 -2.51 11.12
N ASN A 261 1.51 -1.56 12.04
CA ASN A 261 2.65 -0.73 12.39
C ASN A 261 2.82 -0.67 13.91
N ASN A 262 4.03 -0.98 14.37
CA ASN A 262 4.42 -0.89 15.79
C ASN A 262 5.41 0.27 16.05
N GLU A 263 5.79 1.03 15.01
CA GLU A 263 6.67 2.19 15.15
C GLU A 263 5.93 3.31 15.90
N SER A 264 6.61 3.98 16.84
CA SER A 264 6.08 5.10 17.61
C SER A 264 6.96 6.35 17.43
N GLY A 265 6.33 7.53 17.38
CA GLY A 265 6.99 8.79 17.05
C GLY A 265 6.39 9.42 15.80
N TYR A 266 7.22 10.15 15.05
CA TYR A 266 6.81 10.87 13.84
C TYR A 266 7.60 10.41 12.62
N TYR A 267 6.90 10.22 11.50
CA TYR A 267 7.53 10.12 10.20
C TYR A 267 7.82 11.52 9.67
N HIS A 268 9.06 11.76 9.28
CA HIS A 268 9.51 13.01 8.68
C HIS A 268 9.46 12.91 7.16
N TYR A 269 8.74 13.84 6.54
CA TYR A 269 8.63 14.01 5.09
C TYR A 269 9.18 15.37 4.67
N ILE A 270 9.64 15.46 3.44
CA ILE A 270 9.97 16.70 2.74
C ILE A 270 9.03 16.87 1.54
N PHE A 271 8.46 18.07 1.45
CA PHE A 271 7.70 18.52 0.31
C PHE A 271 8.01 19.98 0.02
N ASN A 272 8.43 20.30 -1.21
CA ASN A 272 8.89 21.63 -1.64
C ASN A 272 9.95 22.22 -0.70
N GLY A 273 10.88 21.38 -0.21
CA GLY A 273 11.93 21.79 0.74
C GLY A 273 11.42 22.07 2.16
N LYS A 274 10.13 21.94 2.42
CA LYS A 274 9.48 22.13 3.71
C LYS A 274 9.32 20.80 4.44
N ASN A 275 9.37 20.85 5.76
CA ASN A 275 9.28 19.71 6.64
C ASN A 275 7.83 19.45 7.02
N LEU A 276 7.41 18.20 6.85
CA LEU A 276 6.13 17.70 7.35
C LEU A 276 6.42 16.53 8.30
N TYR A 277 5.73 16.48 9.43
CA TYR A 277 5.83 15.39 10.38
C TYR A 277 4.43 14.82 10.62
N LEU A 278 4.26 13.52 10.36
CA LEU A 278 3.03 12.80 10.66
C LEU A 278 3.29 11.78 11.76
N LYS A 279 2.53 11.85 12.84
CA LYS A 279 2.59 10.90 13.95
C LYS A 279 2.26 9.51 13.44
N ALA A 280 3.06 8.51 13.82
CA ALA A 280 2.78 7.13 13.49
C ALA A 280 1.51 6.63 14.19
N CYS A 281 0.76 5.79 13.50
CA CYS A 281 -0.39 5.07 14.05
C CYS A 281 -0.21 3.55 13.87
N LYS A 282 -1.22 2.76 14.26
CA LYS A 282 -1.19 1.28 14.17
C LYS A 282 -1.12 0.72 12.76
N TYR A 283 -1.19 1.56 11.72
CA TYR A 283 -1.23 1.15 10.31
C TYR A 283 -0.26 1.93 9.43
N ASN A 284 0.29 1.23 8.45
CA ASN A 284 1.04 1.79 7.33
C ASN A 284 0.19 1.66 6.06
N ILE A 285 -0.14 2.77 5.41
CA ILE A 285 -0.97 2.79 4.19
C ILE A 285 -0.12 2.89 2.92
N MET A 286 -0.45 2.10 1.91
CA MET A 286 0.25 2.02 0.63
C MET A 286 -0.74 2.04 -0.54
N ILE A 287 -0.44 2.81 -1.58
CA ILE A 287 -1.21 2.81 -2.83
C ILE A 287 -0.80 1.64 -3.74
N TYR A 288 -1.74 1.01 -4.42
CA TYR A 288 -1.54 -0.18 -5.25
C TYR A 288 -2.52 -0.24 -6.45
N ASP A 289 -2.28 -1.18 -7.36
CA ASP A 289 -3.07 -1.46 -8.57
C ASP A 289 -3.03 -0.33 -9.61
N TYR A 290 -1.89 -0.23 -10.30
CA TYR A 290 -1.62 0.85 -11.25
C TYR A 290 -2.15 0.58 -12.67
N GLY A 291 -3.08 -0.38 -12.85
CA GLY A 291 -3.59 -0.78 -14.17
C GLY A 291 -4.24 0.36 -14.97
N PHE A 292 -4.75 1.39 -14.30
CA PHE A 292 -5.32 2.60 -14.92
C PHE A 292 -4.41 3.83 -14.87
N SER A 293 -3.21 3.68 -14.33
CA SER A 293 -2.31 4.81 -14.08
C SER A 293 -1.77 5.41 -15.38
N LYS A 294 -1.63 6.73 -15.39
CA LYS A 294 -1.15 7.47 -16.58
C LYS A 294 -0.19 8.58 -16.16
N LYS A 295 0.83 8.82 -16.98
CA LYS A 295 1.69 10.00 -16.83
C LYS A 295 0.86 11.27 -16.82
N ILE A 296 1.22 12.19 -15.94
CA ILE A 296 0.59 13.51 -15.85
C ILE A 296 1.03 14.35 -17.04
N LYS A 297 0.05 14.94 -17.71
CA LYS A 297 0.16 15.83 -18.86
C LYS A 297 -0.80 17.01 -18.68
N LYS A 298 -0.63 18.08 -19.46
CA LYS A 298 -1.52 19.26 -19.36
C LYS A 298 -3.01 18.90 -19.55
N ASN A 299 -3.31 17.99 -20.48
CA ASN A 299 -4.68 17.62 -20.84
C ASN A 299 -5.41 16.72 -19.83
N ASN A 300 -4.69 16.09 -18.90
CA ASN A 300 -5.28 15.22 -17.87
C ASN A 300 -5.06 15.73 -16.44
N VAL A 301 -4.52 16.94 -16.28
CA VAL A 301 -4.12 17.49 -14.97
C VAL A 301 -5.28 17.62 -13.98
N LYS A 302 -6.51 17.80 -14.46
CA LYS A 302 -7.71 17.83 -13.60
C LYS A 302 -7.95 16.49 -12.88
N LYS A 303 -7.54 15.38 -13.48
CA LYS A 303 -7.68 14.04 -12.90
C LYS A 303 -6.81 13.81 -11.66
N ILE A 304 -5.83 14.70 -11.41
CA ILE A 304 -5.07 14.69 -10.17
C ILE A 304 -6.01 14.87 -8.97
N MET A 305 -6.98 15.79 -9.07
CA MET A 305 -7.93 16.01 -7.99
C MET A 305 -8.93 14.86 -7.84
N ASP A 306 -9.32 14.23 -8.95
CA ASP A 306 -10.21 13.07 -8.96
C ASP A 306 -9.66 11.95 -8.05
N ASP A 307 -8.36 11.69 -8.06
CA ASP A 307 -7.73 10.69 -7.20
C ASP A 307 -7.96 10.94 -5.70
N TYR A 308 -7.97 12.20 -5.25
CA TYR A 308 -8.26 12.54 -3.85
C TYR A 308 -9.75 12.49 -3.53
N LEU A 309 -10.60 12.91 -4.47
CA LEU A 309 -12.05 12.88 -4.30
C LEU A 309 -12.61 11.45 -4.26
N LEU A 310 -12.08 10.56 -5.10
CA LEU A 310 -12.56 9.18 -5.26
C LEU A 310 -12.34 8.30 -4.03
N ILE A 311 -11.36 8.63 -3.18
CA ILE A 311 -11.02 7.82 -2.02
C ILE A 311 -11.84 8.18 -0.77
N ILE A 312 -12.33 9.43 -0.66
CA ILE A 312 -13.08 9.89 0.53
C ILE A 312 -14.35 9.07 0.79
N PRO A 313 -15.14 8.63 -0.21
CA PRO A 313 -16.30 7.77 0.01
C PRO A 313 -15.98 6.48 0.79
N ALA A 314 -14.76 5.93 0.68
CA ALA A 314 -14.37 4.76 1.46
C ALA A 314 -14.32 5.06 2.98
N PHE A 315 -14.02 6.30 3.37
CA PHE A 315 -13.96 6.74 4.77
C PHE A 315 -15.32 7.11 5.34
N LEU A 316 -16.29 7.47 4.49
CA LEU A 316 -17.69 7.60 4.89
C LEU A 316 -18.32 6.23 5.17
N ASN A 317 -17.75 5.16 4.60
CA ASN A 317 -18.23 3.78 4.69
C ASN A 317 -19.75 3.65 4.45
N GLU A 318 -20.27 4.49 3.55
CA GLU A 318 -21.67 4.50 3.19
C GLU A 318 -21.94 3.35 2.21
N ASP A 319 -22.17 2.16 2.78
CA ASP A 319 -22.70 1.02 2.04
C ASP A 319 -24.24 1.04 2.16
N TYR A 320 -24.88 1.78 1.26
CA TYR A 320 -26.34 1.96 1.22
C TYR A 320 -27.14 0.65 1.01
N GLU A 321 -26.47 -0.46 0.69
CA GLU A 321 -27.11 -1.77 0.51
C GLU A 321 -26.99 -2.70 1.72
N ASN A 322 -26.19 -2.31 2.72
CA ASN A 322 -26.01 -3.08 3.93
C ASN A 322 -26.26 -2.20 5.15
N ASP A 323 -27.46 -2.34 5.72
CA ASP A 323 -27.91 -1.69 6.96
C ASP A 323 -27.00 -2.00 8.18
N LYS A 324 -26.05 -2.94 8.03
CA LYS A 324 -25.03 -3.30 9.03
C LYS A 324 -23.67 -2.66 8.77
N SER A 325 -23.50 -1.86 7.72
CA SER A 325 -22.26 -1.14 7.49
C SER A 325 -22.02 -0.14 8.61
N LEU A 326 -20.80 -0.16 9.16
CA LEU A 326 -20.45 0.81 10.18
C LEU A 326 -20.38 2.17 9.51
N SER A 327 -20.92 3.19 10.14
CA SER A 327 -20.82 4.54 9.62
C SER A 327 -20.09 5.40 10.65
N PRO A 328 -19.24 6.34 10.23
CA PRO A 328 -18.64 7.27 11.18
C PRO A 328 -19.73 8.14 11.80
N ASP A 329 -19.42 8.77 12.94
CA ASP A 329 -20.34 9.69 13.58
C ASP A 329 -20.69 10.88 12.68
N SER A 330 -21.83 11.53 12.96
CA SER A 330 -22.36 12.61 12.14
C SER A 330 -21.40 13.79 11.99
N ASN A 331 -20.58 14.08 13.01
CA ASN A 331 -19.61 15.17 12.96
C ASN A 331 -18.48 14.81 11.99
N VAL A 332 -17.93 13.61 12.07
CA VAL A 332 -16.92 13.11 11.12
C VAL A 332 -17.47 13.09 9.70
N LYS A 333 -18.73 12.67 9.49
CA LYS A 333 -19.35 12.74 8.16
C LYS A 333 -19.42 14.17 7.62
N SER A 334 -19.85 15.12 8.46
CA SER A 334 -19.91 16.53 8.07
C SER A 334 -18.54 17.04 7.65
N GLU A 335 -17.49 16.75 8.43
CA GLU A 335 -16.12 17.15 8.14
C GLU A 335 -15.58 16.50 6.85
N LEU A 336 -15.83 15.22 6.61
CA LEU A 336 -15.46 14.54 5.35
C LEU A 336 -16.18 15.18 4.15
N ASN A 337 -17.45 15.55 4.30
CA ASN A 337 -18.19 16.29 3.26
C ASN A 337 -17.65 17.71 3.05
N GLU A 338 -17.19 18.39 4.11
CA GLU A 338 -16.49 19.68 4.00
C GLU A 338 -15.17 19.54 3.24
N ILE A 339 -14.42 18.46 3.47
CA ILE A 339 -13.20 18.14 2.71
C ILE A 339 -13.56 17.96 1.23
N ILE A 340 -14.59 17.17 0.90
CA ILE A 340 -15.07 17.03 -0.48
C ILE A 340 -15.41 18.40 -1.07
N GLY A 341 -16.17 19.24 -0.36
CA GLY A 341 -16.56 20.57 -0.81
C GLY A 341 -15.33 21.47 -1.08
N THR A 342 -14.33 21.39 -0.22
CA THR A 342 -13.06 22.12 -0.36
C THR A 342 -12.30 21.68 -1.61
N LEU A 343 -12.11 20.37 -1.80
CA LEU A 343 -11.43 19.81 -2.96
C LEU A 343 -12.19 20.09 -4.26
N MET A 344 -13.53 20.08 -4.23
CA MET A 344 -14.37 20.43 -5.37
C MET A 344 -14.27 21.91 -5.77
N LYS A 345 -14.05 22.82 -4.82
CA LYS A 345 -13.78 24.24 -5.14
C LYS A 345 -12.44 24.38 -5.89
N VAL A 346 -11.41 23.65 -5.45
CA VAL A 346 -10.11 23.60 -6.14
C VAL A 346 -10.28 23.02 -7.55
N TYR A 347 -10.99 21.90 -7.67
CA TYR A 347 -11.26 21.27 -8.97
C TYR A 347 -11.91 22.25 -9.98
N LYS A 348 -12.89 23.03 -9.53
CA LYS A 348 -13.62 23.99 -10.38
C LYS A 348 -12.72 25.15 -10.83
N THR A 349 -11.90 25.70 -9.93
CA THR A 349 -11.02 26.86 -10.21
C THR A 349 -9.83 26.50 -11.12
N MET A 350 -9.34 25.25 -11.06
CA MET A 350 -8.28 24.74 -11.95
C MET A 350 -8.62 24.84 -13.45
N GLY A 351 -9.90 24.88 -13.83
CA GLY A 351 -10.30 25.03 -15.23
C GLY A 351 -9.91 26.37 -15.86
N ALA A 352 -9.85 27.44 -15.07
CA ALA A 352 -9.53 28.79 -15.54
C ALA A 352 -8.01 29.05 -15.57
N GLU A 353 -7.27 28.55 -14.58
CA GLU A 353 -5.83 28.84 -14.40
C GLU A 353 -4.90 27.70 -14.86
N GLY A 354 -5.38 26.46 -14.83
CA GLY A 354 -4.59 25.26 -15.14
C GLY A 354 -4.15 25.15 -16.60
N SER A 355 -4.78 25.88 -17.52
CA SER A 355 -4.38 25.93 -18.93
C SER A 355 -3.03 26.63 -19.14
N LYS A 356 -2.67 27.57 -18.25
CA LYS A 356 -1.43 28.37 -18.33
C LYS A 356 -0.27 27.78 -17.54
N SER A 357 -0.55 27.00 -16.49
CA SER A 357 0.48 26.45 -15.59
C SER A 357 1.07 25.12 -16.08
N SER A 358 2.32 24.83 -15.68
CA SER A 358 2.95 23.54 -15.95
C SER A 358 2.32 22.43 -15.09
N PRO A 359 2.24 21.17 -15.57
CA PRO A 359 1.67 20.09 -14.76
C PRO A 359 2.39 19.88 -13.43
N LYS A 360 3.73 20.07 -13.40
CA LYS A 360 4.54 19.96 -12.17
C LYS A 360 4.17 21.03 -11.14
N LYS A 361 3.86 22.26 -11.58
CA LYS A 361 3.39 23.31 -10.69
C LYS A 361 2.01 22.95 -10.11
N ILE A 362 1.09 22.50 -10.97
CA ILE A 362 -0.26 22.13 -10.55
C ILE A 362 -0.28 20.96 -9.55
N GLN A 363 0.54 19.92 -9.76
CA GLN A 363 0.72 18.81 -8.80
C GLN A 363 1.09 19.33 -7.40
N LYS A 364 2.04 20.28 -7.36
CA LYS A 364 2.54 20.87 -6.13
C LYS A 364 1.51 21.77 -5.46
N ASP A 365 0.83 22.59 -6.25
CA ASP A 365 -0.19 23.52 -5.75
C ASP A 365 -1.35 22.73 -5.12
N ILE A 366 -1.83 21.66 -5.78
CA ILE A 366 -2.88 20.79 -5.23
C ILE A 366 -2.47 20.19 -3.89
N PHE A 367 -1.28 19.59 -3.81
CA PHE A 367 -0.84 18.97 -2.56
C PHE A 367 -0.57 19.99 -1.46
N SER A 368 -0.12 21.20 -1.82
CA SER A 368 -0.01 22.34 -0.89
C SER A 368 -1.38 22.74 -0.33
N THR A 369 -2.40 22.82 -1.18
CA THR A 369 -3.78 23.10 -0.75
C THR A 369 -4.31 22.00 0.17
N ILE A 370 -4.01 20.73 -0.10
CA ILE A 370 -4.38 19.62 0.80
C ILE A 370 -3.72 19.77 2.17
N ILE A 371 -2.43 20.13 2.21
CA ILE A 371 -1.74 20.38 3.50
C ILE A 371 -2.44 21.52 4.26
N ASN A 372 -2.73 22.63 3.58
CA ASN A 372 -3.26 23.83 4.22
C ASN A 372 -4.71 23.70 4.65
N GLU A 373 -5.57 23.22 3.76
CA GLU A 373 -7.02 23.22 3.95
C GLU A 373 -7.54 21.93 4.58
N VAL A 374 -6.76 20.84 4.51
CA VAL A 374 -7.14 19.54 5.09
C VAL A 374 -6.24 19.20 6.27
N PHE A 375 -4.92 19.04 6.06
CA PHE A 375 -4.08 18.49 7.12
C PHE A 375 -4.02 19.38 8.35
N LYS A 376 -3.85 20.70 8.17
CA LYS A 376 -3.81 21.64 9.30
C LYS A 376 -5.16 21.81 9.99
N LYS A 377 -6.25 21.80 9.22
CA LYS A 377 -7.61 22.01 9.74
C LYS A 377 -8.10 20.81 10.58
N TYR A 378 -7.86 19.59 10.11
CA TYR A 378 -8.40 18.37 10.72
C TYR A 378 -7.37 17.55 11.51
N GLN A 379 -6.18 18.10 11.78
CA GLN A 379 -5.23 17.46 12.70
C GLN A 379 -5.76 17.47 14.14
N LEU A 380 -5.47 16.41 14.88
CA LEU A 380 -5.83 16.23 16.28
C LEU A 380 -4.59 15.84 17.07
N ASN A 381 -4.49 16.25 18.33
CA ASN A 381 -3.47 15.77 19.27
C ASN A 381 -2.01 15.83 18.74
N ASN A 382 -1.67 16.93 18.05
CA ASN A 382 -0.38 17.14 17.40
C ASN A 382 -0.02 16.01 16.41
N MET A 383 -1.00 15.42 15.75
CA MET A 383 -0.82 14.36 14.76
C MET A 383 0.00 14.84 13.56
N PHE A 384 -0.14 16.11 13.18
CA PHE A 384 0.55 16.69 12.04
C PHE A 384 1.26 17.99 12.44
N ILE A 385 2.55 18.11 12.11
CA ILE A 385 3.40 19.28 12.40
C ILE A 385 4.11 19.68 11.11
N THR A 386 4.18 20.98 10.80
CA THR A 386 4.82 21.47 9.57
C THR A 386 5.32 22.91 9.66
N ASP A 387 6.32 23.28 8.84
CA ASP A 387 6.80 24.66 8.60
C ASP A 387 6.24 25.28 7.31
N PHE A 388 5.12 24.74 6.79
CA PHE A 388 4.51 25.24 5.57
C PHE A 388 3.93 26.66 5.68
N ASP A 389 3.64 27.16 6.88
CA ASP A 389 3.06 28.51 7.11
C ASP A 389 4.09 29.60 7.37
N SER A 390 5.30 29.23 7.78
CA SER A 390 6.32 30.20 8.09
C SER A 390 7.21 30.38 6.86
N GLY A 391 7.30 31.60 6.34
CA GLY A 391 8.42 32.00 5.48
C GLY A 391 9.78 31.71 6.13
N GLU A 392 9.79 31.43 7.44
CA GLU A 392 10.90 30.94 8.26
C GLU A 392 10.92 29.40 8.39
N SER A 393 12.09 28.81 8.57
CA SER A 393 12.23 27.40 8.94
C SER A 393 11.60 27.10 10.31
N LEU A 394 11.09 25.88 10.53
CA LEU A 394 10.55 25.48 11.84
C LEU A 394 11.59 25.76 12.94
N LYS A 395 11.26 26.58 13.94
CA LYS A 395 12.11 26.73 15.14
C LYS A 395 12.37 25.34 15.73
N SER A 396 13.62 25.07 16.13
CA SER A 396 14.06 23.76 16.65
C SER A 396 13.16 23.22 17.78
N SER A 397 12.57 24.11 18.57
CA SER A 397 11.62 23.81 19.65
C SER A 397 10.28 23.23 19.20
N LYS A 398 9.88 23.41 17.94
CA LYS A 398 8.63 22.85 17.38
C LYS A 398 8.83 21.51 16.67
N ARG A 399 10.08 21.06 16.50
CA ARG A 399 10.39 19.77 15.87
C ARG A 399 10.08 18.64 16.85
N PRO A 400 9.32 17.60 16.44
CA PRO A 400 9.10 16.45 17.31
C PRO A 400 10.43 15.75 17.64
N ARG A 401 10.60 15.36 18.91
CA ARG A 401 11.85 14.76 19.42
C ARG A 401 12.08 13.34 18.91
N ASN A 402 11.00 12.55 18.78
CA ASN A 402 11.09 11.15 18.35
C ASN A 402 10.73 11.02 16.86
N ILE A 403 11.75 11.08 15.99
CA ILE A 403 11.61 10.89 14.55
C ILE A 403 12.01 9.45 14.20
N ILE A 404 11.13 8.75 13.50
CA ILE A 404 11.26 7.32 13.22
C ILE A 404 12.29 7.04 12.13
N ASN A 405 12.18 7.74 11.00
CA ASN A 405 13.03 7.52 9.83
C ASN A 405 14.33 8.34 9.91
N LYS A 406 15.47 7.68 9.72
CA LYS A 406 16.81 8.29 9.76
C LYS A 406 17.04 9.35 8.68
N LYS A 407 16.43 9.15 7.51
CA LYS A 407 16.41 10.09 6.40
C LYS A 407 14.95 10.44 6.07
N PRO A 408 14.64 11.69 5.72
CA PRO A 408 13.28 12.08 5.37
C PRO A 408 12.76 11.27 4.19
N TYR A 409 11.46 10.99 4.21
CA TYR A 409 10.75 10.56 3.01
C TYR A 409 10.46 11.78 2.13
N TYR A 410 10.41 11.59 0.81
CA TYR A 410 10.17 12.67 -0.13
C TYR A 410 8.83 12.49 -0.81
N ILE A 411 8.04 13.57 -0.83
CA ILE A 411 6.80 13.66 -1.62
C ILE A 411 7.12 14.22 -3.00
N ASN A 412 8.16 15.05 -3.12
CA ASN A 412 8.77 15.46 -4.37
C ASN A 412 10.29 15.63 -4.20
N ILE A 413 11.03 15.61 -5.31
CA ILE A 413 12.45 15.99 -5.37
C ILE A 413 12.58 17.31 -6.14
#